data_AF-A0A7K6SFY0-F1
#
_entry.id   AF-A0A7K6SFY0-F1
#
_cell.length_a   1.000
_cell.length_b   1.000
_cell.length_c   1.000
_cell.angle_alpha   90.00
_cell.angle_beta   90.00
_cell.angle_gamma   90.00
#
_symmetry.space_group_name_H-M   'P 1'
#
loop_
_entity.id
_entity.type
_entity.pdbx_description
1 polymer ?
#
loop_
_entity_poly.entity_id
_entity_poly.type
_entity_poly.pdbx_seq_one_letter_code
_entity_poly.pdbx_strand_id
1 'polypeptide(L)'
;QQKHVCLTRWRIKVMDGNTAICVEGKRKDMKDLSWHSNAVVERIAHNQVKTSSGSVYLLQGKIDATSMRKEGFPYRFIKRFTYGFSKKWKEYTEEFLKERRR
;
A
#
# COMPACT_ATOMS: atom_id res chain seq x y z
N GLN A 1 11.00 -18.64 3.32
CA GLN A 1 10.01 -18.95 2.26
C GLN A 1 9.26 -17.67 1.91
N GLN A 2 9.02 -17.40 0.62
CA GLN A 2 8.31 -16.21 0.15
C GLN A 2 6.79 -16.48 0.20
N LYS A 3 6.07 -15.82 1.11
CA LYS A 3 4.62 -15.98 1.22
C LYS A 3 3.91 -15.08 0.20
N HIS A 4 3.09 -15.65 -0.66
CA HIS A 4 2.24 -14.91 -1.59
C HIS A 4 0.87 -14.69 -0.96
N VAL A 5 0.46 -13.44 -0.81
CA VAL A 5 -0.80 -13.03 -0.17
C VAL A 5 -1.60 -12.20 -1.16
N CYS A 6 -2.90 -12.46 -1.28
CA CYS A 6 -3.80 -11.65 -2.10
C CYS A 6 -4.65 -10.75 -1.21
N LEU A 7 -4.59 -9.44 -1.46
CA LEU A 7 -5.40 -8.43 -0.77
C LEU A 7 -6.44 -7.85 -1.73
N THR A 8 -7.71 -7.90 -1.31
CA THR A 8 -8.80 -7.13 -1.92
C THR A 8 -9.09 -5.89 -1.07
N ARG A 9 -9.85 -4.93 -1.60
CA ARG A 9 -10.22 -3.67 -0.91
C ARG A 9 -9.00 -3.01 -0.26
N TRP A 10 -7.89 -3.01 -0.99
CA TRP A 10 -6.59 -2.68 -0.44
C TRP A 10 -6.40 -1.16 -0.39
N ARG A 11 -5.58 -0.69 0.56
CA ARG A 11 -5.20 0.72 0.71
C ARG A 11 -3.77 0.85 1.18
N ILE A 12 -3.23 2.05 1.08
CA ILE A 12 -1.93 2.41 1.65
C ILE A 12 -2.16 3.01 3.03
N LYS A 13 -1.29 2.68 3.98
CA LYS A 13 -1.24 3.33 5.29
C LYS A 13 0.17 3.78 5.60
N VAL A 14 0.28 4.92 6.27
CA VAL A 14 1.57 5.44 6.75
C VAL A 14 1.91 4.73 8.05
N MET A 15 3.15 4.25 8.16
CA MET A 15 3.66 3.65 9.38
C MET A 15 4.17 4.73 10.35
N ASP A 16 4.29 4.36 11.62
CA ASP A 16 4.68 5.27 12.70
C ASP A 16 5.94 6.06 12.37
N GLY A 17 5.90 7.37 12.63
CA GLY A 17 6.99 8.31 12.33
C GLY A 17 7.04 8.82 10.88
N ASN A 18 6.04 8.52 10.03
CA ASN A 18 5.98 8.98 8.64
C ASN A 18 7.24 8.60 7.83
N THR A 19 7.83 7.43 8.08
CA THR A 19 9.07 6.98 7.41
C THR A 19 8.84 5.92 6.35
N ALA A 20 7.73 5.19 6.44
CA ALA A 20 7.42 4.10 5.53
C ALA A 20 5.90 3.99 5.31
N ILE A 21 5.53 3.20 4.32
CA ILE A 21 4.15 2.81 4.07
C ILE A 21 3.98 1.30 4.10
N CYS A 22 2.83 0.84 4.54
CA CYS A 22 2.37 -0.53 4.39
C CYS A 22 1.10 -0.59 3.53
N VAL A 23 0.70 -1.80 3.15
CA VAL A 23 -0.61 -2.06 2.54
C VAL A 23 -1.53 -2.72 3.56
N GLU A 24 -2.75 -2.23 3.63
CA GLU A 24 -3.85 -2.87 4.36
C GLU A 24 -4.89 -3.38 3.37
N GLY A 25 -5.69 -4.36 3.77
CA GLY A 25 -6.80 -4.86 2.95
C GLY A 25 -7.47 -6.08 3.55
N LYS A 26 -8.23 -6.79 2.71
CA LYS A 26 -8.90 -8.04 3.05
C LYS A 26 -8.15 -9.21 2.44
N ARG A 27 -7.72 -10.16 3.29
CA ARG A 27 -6.99 -11.34 2.85
C ARG A 27 -7.92 -12.38 2.27
N LYS A 28 -7.78 -12.62 0.97
CA LYS A 28 -8.61 -13.60 0.24
C LYS A 28 -8.43 -15.02 0.77
N ASP A 29 -7.20 -15.39 1.16
CA ASP A 29 -6.86 -16.71 1.70
C ASP A 29 -7.33 -16.93 3.15
N MET A 30 -7.74 -15.86 3.84
CA MET A 30 -8.15 -15.89 5.25
C MET A 30 -9.58 -15.36 5.42
N LYS A 31 -10.51 -15.77 4.54
CA LYS A 31 -11.93 -15.41 4.61
C LYS A 31 -12.17 -13.90 4.78
N ASP A 32 -11.45 -13.09 4.00
CA ASP A 32 -11.52 -11.64 4.02
C ASP A 32 -11.25 -11.02 5.41
N LEU A 33 -10.35 -11.63 6.18
CA LEU A 33 -9.82 -11.06 7.40
C LEU A 33 -9.14 -9.71 7.10
N SER A 34 -9.42 -8.71 7.95
CA SER A 34 -8.71 -7.43 7.92
C SER A 34 -7.23 -7.66 8.22
N TRP A 35 -6.36 -7.17 7.36
CA TRP A 35 -4.91 -7.41 7.46
C TRP A 35 -4.12 -6.14 7.15
N HIS A 36 -2.95 -6.01 7.78
CA HIS A 36 -1.93 -5.03 7.44
C HIS A 36 -0.59 -5.74 7.18
N SER A 37 0.19 -5.23 6.24
CA SER A 37 1.51 -5.76 5.93
C SER A 37 2.62 -5.06 6.75
N ASN A 38 3.85 -5.59 6.67
CA ASN A 38 5.05 -4.79 7.00
C ASN A 38 5.30 -3.71 5.94
N ALA A 39 6.34 -2.89 6.14
CA ALA A 39 6.75 -1.85 5.21
C ALA A 39 6.95 -2.40 3.79
N VAL A 40 6.38 -1.71 2.80
CA VAL A 40 6.62 -1.99 1.38
C VAL A 40 8.02 -1.50 1.02
N VAL A 41 8.86 -2.38 0.47
CA VAL A 41 10.27 -2.06 0.14
C VAL A 41 10.58 -2.14 -1.35
N GLU A 42 9.79 -2.93 -2.09
CA GLU A 42 10.06 -3.23 -3.49
C GLU A 42 8.76 -3.44 -4.28
N ARG A 43 8.78 -3.03 -5.54
CA ARG A 43 7.73 -3.27 -6.53
C ARG A 43 8.17 -4.38 -7.48
N ILE A 44 7.44 -5.49 -7.48
CA ILE A 44 7.64 -6.61 -8.41
C ILE A 44 6.89 -6.34 -9.72
N ALA A 45 5.62 -5.96 -9.61
CA ALA A 45 4.77 -5.54 -10.71
C ALA A 45 3.88 -4.37 -10.26
N HIS A 46 3.08 -3.81 -11.17
CA HIS A 46 2.23 -2.68 -10.81
C HIS A 46 1.28 -3.03 -9.65
N ASN A 47 0.75 -4.24 -9.60
CA ASN A 47 -0.14 -4.73 -8.55
C ASN A 47 0.55 -5.72 -7.61
N GLN A 48 1.89 -5.81 -7.61
CA GLN A 48 2.63 -6.74 -6.75
C GLN A 48 3.77 -6.04 -6.04
N VAL A 49 3.78 -6.13 -4.72
CA VAL A 49 4.78 -5.49 -3.87
C VAL A 49 5.38 -6.49 -2.88
N LYS A 50 6.65 -6.31 -2.55
CA LYS A 50 7.35 -7.08 -1.51
C LYS A 50 7.55 -6.20 -0.28
N THR A 51 7.38 -6.81 0.88
CA THR A 51 7.56 -6.15 2.17
C THR A 51 8.90 -6.49 2.82
N SER A 52 9.29 -5.73 3.85
CA SER A 52 10.55 -5.93 4.59
C SER A 52 10.68 -7.33 5.21
N SER A 53 9.57 -7.98 5.54
CA SER A 53 9.51 -9.38 5.98
C SER A 53 9.68 -10.42 4.85
N GLY A 54 9.89 -9.98 3.61
CA GLY A 54 10.03 -10.83 2.44
C GLY A 54 8.71 -11.36 1.84
N SER A 55 7.56 -11.05 2.45
CA SER A 55 6.24 -11.42 1.92
C SER A 55 5.91 -10.64 0.66
N VAL A 56 5.20 -11.27 -0.27
CA VAL A 56 4.73 -10.66 -1.53
C VAL A 56 3.21 -10.53 -1.49
N TYR A 57 2.73 -9.35 -1.80
CA TYR A 57 1.31 -9.03 -1.83
C TYR A 57 0.86 -8.72 -3.25
N LEU A 58 -0.15 -9.47 -3.72
CA LEU A 58 -0.92 -9.18 -4.91
C LEU A 58 -2.12 -8.32 -4.53
N LEU A 59 -2.19 -7.12 -5.10
CA LEU A 59 -3.21 -6.11 -4.84
C LEU A 59 -4.33 -6.22 -5.89
N GLN A 60 -5.47 -6.75 -5.49
CA GLN A 60 -6.58 -7.03 -6.39
C GLN A 60 -7.60 -5.89 -6.39
N GLY A 61 -7.90 -5.37 -7.59
CA GLY A 61 -8.84 -4.28 -7.79
C GLY A 61 -8.23 -2.89 -7.57
N LYS A 62 -9.09 -1.88 -7.55
CA LYS A 62 -8.67 -0.50 -7.30
C LYS A 62 -8.40 -0.27 -5.81
N ILE A 63 -7.53 0.68 -5.52
CA ILE A 63 -7.29 1.15 -4.15
C ILE A 63 -8.60 1.64 -3.51
N ASP A 64 -8.77 1.45 -2.20
CA ASP A 64 -9.89 2.01 -1.44
C ASP A 64 -9.69 3.52 -1.22
N ALA A 65 -9.90 4.26 -2.30
CA ALA A 65 -9.79 5.71 -2.34
C ALA A 65 -10.81 6.41 -1.42
N THR A 66 -11.94 5.77 -1.11
CA THR A 66 -12.95 6.36 -0.24
C THR A 66 -12.47 6.39 1.20
N SER A 67 -11.97 5.27 1.71
CA SER A 67 -11.39 5.21 3.06
C SER A 67 -10.17 6.12 3.19
N MET A 68 -9.26 6.10 2.22
CA MET A 68 -8.07 6.96 2.26
C MET A 68 -8.41 8.46 2.25
N ARG A 69 -9.41 8.89 1.48
CA ARG A 69 -9.86 10.30 1.53
C ARG A 69 -10.41 10.68 2.90
N LYS A 70 -11.17 9.80 3.54
CA LYS A 70 -11.69 10.01 4.91
C LYS A 70 -10.57 10.11 5.95
N GLU A 71 -9.47 9.40 5.73
CA GLU A 71 -8.24 9.45 6.55
C GLU A 71 -7.33 10.66 6.21
N GLY A 72 -7.76 11.56 5.32
CA GLY A 72 -7.05 12.80 5.00
C GLY A 72 -5.92 12.64 3.97
N PHE A 73 -5.88 11.54 3.21
CA PHE A 73 -4.91 11.42 2.11
C PHE A 73 -5.29 12.36 0.94
N PRO A 74 -4.34 13.13 0.39
CA PRO A 74 -4.57 13.98 -0.77
C PRO A 74 -5.04 13.18 -1.99
N TYR A 75 -6.03 13.70 -2.72
CA TYR A 75 -6.54 13.05 -3.93
C TYR A 75 -5.43 12.77 -4.96
N ARG A 76 -4.49 13.71 -5.15
CA ARG A 76 -3.35 13.56 -6.06
C ARG A 76 -2.47 12.37 -5.69
N PHE A 77 -2.26 12.14 -4.39
CA PHE A 77 -1.52 10.97 -3.91
C PHE A 77 -2.29 9.68 -4.24
N ILE A 78 -3.56 9.57 -3.85
CA ILE A 78 -4.39 8.38 -4.08
C ILE A 78 -4.47 8.01 -5.58
N LYS A 79 -4.63 9.02 -6.45
CA LYS A 79 -4.73 8.81 -7.91
C LYS A 79 -3.48 8.14 -8.50
N ARG A 80 -2.29 8.43 -7.96
CA ARG A 80 -1.03 7.80 -8.39
C ARG A 80 -0.98 6.29 -8.12
N PHE A 81 -1.86 5.79 -7.24
CA PHE A 81 -1.91 4.38 -6.83
C PHE A 81 -3.20 3.65 -7.21
N THR A 82 -4.05 4.21 -8.08
CA THR A 82 -5.40 3.67 -8.35
C THR A 82 -5.41 2.19 -8.71
N TYR A 83 -4.42 1.73 -9.49
CA TYR A 83 -4.28 0.33 -9.93
C TYR A 83 -3.05 -0.37 -9.33
N GLY A 84 -2.43 0.22 -8.29
CA GLY A 84 -1.20 -0.28 -7.69
C GLY A 84 -0.03 0.70 -7.80
N PHE A 85 1.19 0.19 -7.66
CA PHE A 85 2.43 0.93 -7.55
C PHE A 85 3.04 1.18 -8.95
N SER A 86 3.14 2.45 -9.35
CA SER A 86 3.88 2.85 -10.55
C SER A 86 5.41 2.68 -10.36
N LYS A 87 6.21 2.81 -11.42
CA LYS A 87 7.68 2.79 -11.29
C LYS A 87 8.22 3.91 -10.38
N LYS A 88 7.52 5.04 -10.31
CA LYS A 88 7.86 6.22 -9.50
C LYS A 88 7.25 6.21 -8.10
N TRP A 89 6.71 5.08 -7.64
CA TRP A 89 6.00 5.01 -6.36
C TRP A 89 6.84 5.50 -5.17
N LYS A 90 8.15 5.20 -5.16
CA LYS A 90 9.07 5.64 -4.10
C LYS A 90 9.16 7.16 -4.04
N GLU A 91 9.29 7.84 -5.19
CA GLU A 91 9.30 9.30 -5.27
C GLU A 91 8.00 9.88 -4.72
N TYR A 92 6.86 9.32 -5.12
CA TYR A 92 5.54 9.78 -4.68
C TYR A 92 5.31 9.60 -3.18
N THR A 93 5.79 8.49 -2.63
CA THR A 93 5.73 8.20 -1.19
C THR A 93 6.67 9.11 -0.41
N GLU A 94 7.91 9.29 -0.88
CA GLU A 94 8.91 10.17 -0.25
C GLU A 94 8.41 11.63 -0.19
N GLU A 95 7.90 12.15 -1.30
CA GLU A 95 7.28 13.48 -1.40
C GLU A 95 6.16 13.64 -0.36
N PHE A 96 5.20 12.70 -0.36
CA PHE A 96 4.07 12.71 0.56
C PHE A 96 4.48 12.61 2.04
N LEU A 97 5.45 11.75 2.38
CA LEU A 97 5.92 11.58 3.75
C LEU A 97 6.72 12.79 4.24
N LYS A 98 7.48 13.46 3.36
CA LYS A 98 8.15 14.73 3.67
C LYS A 98 7.14 15.83 3.99
N GLU A 99 6.06 15.94 3.23
CA GLU A 99 4.99 16.92 3.49
C GLU A 99 4.33 16.71 4.85
N ARG A 100 4.14 15.46 5.30
CA ARG A 100 3.54 15.14 6.61
C ARG A 100 4.47 15.33 7.82
N ARG A 101 5.77 15.52 7.59
CA ARG A 101 6.77 15.77 8.65
C ARG A 101 7.03 17.26 8.87
N ARG A 102 6.51 18.11 7.97
CA ARG A 102 6.49 19.56 8.13
C ARG A 102 5.34 19.97 9.02
#